data_AF-A0A8W8MJQ6-F1
#
_entry.id   AF-A0A8W8MJQ6-F1
#
_cell.length_a   1.000
_cell.length_b   1.000
_cell.length_c   1.000
_cell.angle_alpha   90.00
_cell.angle_beta   90.00
_cell.angle_gamma   90.00
#
_symmetry.space_group_name_H-M   'P 1'
#
loop_
_entity.id
_entity.type
_entity.pdbx_description
1 polymer ?
#
loop_
_entity_poly.entity_id
_entity_poly.type
_entity_poly.pdbx_seq_one_letter_code
_entity_poly.pdbx_strand_id
1 'polypeptide(L)' 'VCLCPAFVDTDMIKMDDDSKFVGTDLAQQVIEKFGIMSTDHIIPVFVNAIEDEENNGSVISITLKGANKIPLPMP' A
#
# COMPACT_ATOMS: atom_id res chain seq x y z
N VAL A 1 8.52 11.91 -3.22
CA VAL A 1 8.28 10.47 -3.02
C VAL A 1 6.78 10.20 -2.89
N CYS A 2 6.30 9.08 -3.43
CA CYS A 2 4.93 8.58 -3.23
C CYS A 2 4.99 7.17 -2.63
N LEU A 3 4.08 6.85 -1.72
CA LEU A 3 3.95 5.52 -1.12
C LEU A 3 2.74 4.83 -1.71
N CYS A 4 2.96 3.67 -2.31
CA CYS A 4 1.94 2.86 -2.93
C CYS A 4 1.88 1.50 -2.24
N PRO A 5 1.23 1.41 -1.06
CA PRO A 5 0.98 0.13 -0.44
C PRO A 5 -0.07 -0.68 -1.21
N ALA A 6 0.04 -2.00 -1.12
CA ALA A 6 -1.02 -2.94 -1.46
C ALA A 6 -2.15 -2.87 -0.41
N PHE A 7 -2.76 -3.99 -0.02
CA PHE A 7 -3.84 -3.99 0.97
C PHE A 7 -3.31 -3.79 2.39
N VAL A 8 -3.92 -2.88 3.13
CA VAL A 8 -3.54 -2.50 4.50
C VAL A 8 -4.77 -2.57 5.37
N ASP A 9 -4.65 -3.18 6.55
CA ASP A 9 -5.72 -3.28 7.52
C ASP A 9 -6.06 -1.89 8.05
N THR A 10 -7.08 -1.29 7.44
CA THR A 10 -7.57 0.03 7.70
C THR A 10 -9.08 0.00 7.59
N ASP A 11 -9.75 0.95 8.23
CA ASP A 11 -11.22 1.04 8.15
C ASP A 11 -11.72 1.34 6.72
N MET A 12 -10.82 1.73 5.81
CA MET A 12 -11.13 1.94 4.39
C MET A 12 -11.45 0.64 3.63
N ILE A 13 -10.85 -0.49 4.02
CA ILE A 13 -11.06 -1.78 3.34
C ILE A 13 -11.99 -2.71 4.12
N LYS A 14 -12.38 -2.34 5.34
CA LYS A 14 -13.34 -3.10 6.14
C LYS A 14 -14.73 -2.89 5.56
N MET A 15 -15.41 -4.00 5.29
CA MET A 15 -16.78 -3.98 4.79
C MET A 15 -17.73 -3.95 5.99
N ASP A 16 -18.45 -2.85 6.18
CA ASP A 16 -19.62 -2.78 7.07
C ASP A 16 -20.93 -2.97 6.27
N ASP A 17 -22.01 -3.31 6.98
CA ASP A 17 -23.31 -3.63 6.36
C ASP A 17 -23.97 -2.42 5.65
N ASP A 18 -23.51 -1.20 5.94
CA ASP A 18 -24.04 0.05 5.38
C ASP A 18 -23.24 0.59 4.18
N SER A 19 -22.06 0.01 3.93
CA SER A 19 -21.15 0.48 2.89
C SER A 19 -21.53 -0.01 1.50
N LYS A 20 -21.49 0.91 0.53
CA LYS A 20 -21.79 0.62 -0.88
C LYS A 20 -20.51 0.22 -1.61
N PHE A 21 -20.23 -1.08 -1.66
CA PHE A 21 -19.13 -1.62 -2.44
C PHE A 21 -19.61 -2.17 -3.79
N VAL A 22 -18.75 -2.08 -4.80
CA VAL A 22 -18.96 -2.75 -6.10
C VAL A 22 -17.94 -3.87 -6.21
N GLY A 23 -18.39 -5.09 -6.52
CA GLY A 23 -17.51 -6.24 -6.73
C GLY A 23 -16.89 -6.80 -5.45
N THR A 24 -17.70 -6.94 -4.39
CA THR A 24 -17.30 -7.53 -3.10
C THR A 24 -16.62 -8.88 -3.25
N ASP A 25 -17.14 -9.76 -4.11
CA ASP A 25 -16.56 -11.09 -4.35
C ASP A 25 -15.15 -11.01 -4.95
N LEU A 26 -14.95 -10.07 -5.88
CA LEU A 26 -13.63 -9.85 -6.48
C LEU A 26 -12.66 -9.24 -5.46
N ALA A 27 -13.12 -8.26 -4.67
CA ALA A 27 -12.31 -7.64 -3.63
C ALA A 27 -11.86 -8.70 -2.60
N GLN A 28 -12.77 -9.58 -2.16
CA GLN A 28 -12.47 -10.68 -1.25
C GLN A 28 -11.44 -11.65 -1.84
N GLN A 29 -11.61 -12.08 -3.10
CA GLN A 29 -10.65 -12.97 -3.77
C GLN A 29 -9.25 -12.35 -3.89
N VAL A 30 -9.19 -11.04 -4.18
CA VAL A 30 -7.93 -10.32 -4.31
C VAL A 30 -7.25 -10.19 -2.94
N ILE A 31 -8.01 -9.87 -1.89
CA ILE A 31 -7.52 -9.83 -0.50
C ILE A 31 -7.00 -11.20 -0.06
N GLU A 32 -7.74 -12.29 -0.32
CA GLU A 32 -7.32 -13.65 0.03
C GLU A 32 -6.04 -14.07 -0.71
N LYS A 33 -5.89 -13.64 -1.97
CA LYS A 33 -4.72 -13.97 -2.79
C LYS A 33 -3.46 -13.19 -2.40
N PHE A 34 -3.59 -11.89 -2.12
CA PHE A 34 -2.44 -11.00 -1.89
C PHE A 34 -2.17 -10.71 -0.43
N GLY A 35 -3.12 -11.04 0.46
CA GLY A 35 -3.07 -10.80 1.89
C GLY A 35 -3.22 -9.32 2.28
N ILE A 36 -3.44 -9.09 3.57
CA ILE A 36 -3.57 -7.75 4.18
C ILE A 36 -2.34 -7.51 5.06
N MET A 37 -1.74 -6.33 4.93
CA MET A 37 -0.64 -5.88 5.78
C MET A 37 -1.13 -5.10 6.99
N SER A 38 -0.48 -5.26 8.15
CA SER A 38 -0.61 -4.31 9.26
C SER A 38 -0.03 -2.96 8.87
N THR A 39 -0.58 -1.88 9.42
CA THR A 39 0.00 -0.53 9.36
C THR A 39 1.45 -0.48 9.85
N ASP A 40 1.82 -1.35 10.79
CA ASP A 40 3.19 -1.45 11.32
C ASP A 40 4.23 -1.78 10.24
N HIS A 41 3.80 -2.43 9.15
CA HIS A 41 4.66 -2.75 8.02
C HIS A 41 5.00 -1.50 7.18
N ILE A 42 4.16 -0.47 7.20
CA ILE A 42 4.29 0.73 6.36
C ILE A 42 5.09 1.82 7.08
N ILE A 43 4.90 1.96 8.39
CA ILE A 43 5.55 2.98 9.21
C ILE A 43 7.07 3.06 8.97
N PRO A 44 7.85 1.96 9.03
CA PRO A 44 9.30 2.06 8.82
C PRO A 44 9.67 2.50 7.40
N VAL A 45 8.88 2.11 6.40
CA VAL A 45 9.10 2.54 5.01
C VAL A 45 8.81 4.03 4.85
N PHE A 46 7.77 4.53 5.51
CA PHE A 46 7.44 5.96 5.55
C PHE A 46 8.54 6.78 6.22
N VAL A 47 9.06 6.33 7.37
CA VAL A 47 10.15 7.00 8.07
C VAL A 47 11.40 7.05 7.20
N ASN A 48 11.82 5.92 6.62
CA ASN A 48 12.96 5.87 5.71
C ASN A 48 12.77 6.78 4.47
N ALA A 49 11.53 6.92 3.99
CA ALA A 49 11.22 7.79 2.86
C ALA A 49 11.37 9.29 3.17
N ILE A 50 11.19 9.68 4.43
CA ILE A 50 11.42 11.05 4.92
C ILE A 50 12.92 11.33 5.08
N GLU A 51 13.67 10.36 5.57
CA GLU A 51 15.10 10.51 5.89
C GLU A 51 16.01 10.47 4.64
N ASP A 52 15.55 9.87 3.53
CA ASP A 52 16.32 9.76 2.28
C ASP A 52 16.12 10.98 1.36
N GLU A 53 17.14 11.82 1.29
CA GLU A 53 17.19 13.03 0.45
C GLU A 53 17.11 12.72 -1.06
N GLU A 54 17.41 11.50 -1.49
CA GLU A 54 17.40 11.06 -2.89
C GLU A 54 16.05 10.45 -3.33
N ASN A 55 15.01 10.56 -2.50
CA ASN A 55 13.67 10.03 -2.82
C ASN A 55 12.77 10.99 -3.61
N ASN A 56 13.29 12.12 -4.09
CA ASN A 56 12.49 13.06 -4.86
C ASN A 56 11.92 12.42 -6.16
N GLY A 57 10.63 12.64 -6.42
CA GLY A 57 9.94 12.07 -7.60
C GLY A 57 9.79 10.54 -7.65
N SER A 58 10.28 9.78 -6.67
CA SER A 58 10.23 8.31 -6.68
C SER A 58 8.90 7.73 -6.18
N VAL A 59 8.60 6.49 -6.57
CA VAL A 59 7.46 5.71 -6.05
C VAL A 59 7.99 4.52 -5.27
N ILE A 60 7.48 4.32 -4.06
CA ILE A 60 7.81 3.15 -3.23
C ILE A 60 6.59 2.24 -3.21
N SER A 61 6.70 1.08 -3.87
CA SER A 61 5.68 0.04 -3.86
C SER A 61 5.89 -0.88 -2.65
N ILE A 62 4.85 -1.04 -1.82
CA ILE A 62 4.93 -1.82 -0.58
C ILE A 62 3.96 -3.00 -0.67
N THR A 63 4.48 -4.21 -0.50
CA THR A 63 3.71 -5.46 -0.52
C THR A 63 4.14 -6.35 0.64
N LEU A 64 3.42 -7.46 0.89
CA LEU A 64 3.85 -8.47 1.86
C LEU A 64 5.25 -9.06 1.58
N LYS A 65 5.76 -8.92 0.35
CA LYS A 65 7.11 -9.37 -0.03
C LYS A 65 8.20 -8.32 0.28
N GLY A 66 7.82 -7.13 0.72
CA GLY A 66 8.70 -6.01 1.02
C GLY A 66 8.42 -4.75 0.19
N ALA A 67 9.26 -3.75 0.39
CA ALA A 67 9.19 -2.45 -0.27
C ALA A 67 10.22 -2.35 -1.42
N ASN A 68 9.79 -1.81 -2.56
CA ASN A 68 10.63 -1.59 -3.73
C ASN A 68 10.51 -0.14 -4.20
N LYS A 69 11.65 0.55 -4.32
CA LYS A 69 11.74 1.88 -4.94
C LYS A 69 11.74 1.71 -6.46
N ILE A 70 10.73 2.28 -7.11
CA ILE A 70 10.61 2.33 -8.56
C ILE A 70 11.09 3.73 -8.98
N PRO A 71 12.23 3.84 -9.69
CA PRO A 71 12.63 5.09 -10.29
C PRO A 71 11.61 5.43 -11.38
N LEU A 72 10.89 6.54 -11.23
CA LEU A 72 10.14 7.09 -12.35
C LEU A 72 11.13 7.74 -13.32
N PRO A 73 10.91 7.65 -14.65
CA PRO A 73 11.67 8.46 -15.58
C PRO A 73 11.45 9.93 -15.19
N MET A 74 12.51 10.58 -14.73
CA MET A 74 12.49 12.01 -14.50
C MET A 74 12.40 12.70 -15.86
N PRO A 75 11.47 13.66 -16.06
CA PRO A 75 11.39 14.43 -17.30
C PRO A 75 12.66 15.25 -17.55
#